data_AF-A0A9P5WI61-F1
#
_entry.id   AF-A0A9P5WI61-F1
#
_cell.length_a   1.000
_cell.length_b   1.000
_cell.length_c   1.000
_cell.angle_alpha   90.00
_cell.angle_beta   90.00
_cell.angle_gamma   90.00
#
_symmetry.space_group_name_H-M   'P 1'
#
loop_
_entity.id
_entity.type
_entity.pdbx_description
1 polymer ?
#
loop_
_entity_poly.entity_id
_entity_poly.type
_entity_poly.pdbx_seq_one_letter_code
_entity_poly.pdbx_strand_id
1 'polypeptide(L)'
;MLRNPFSSSISRLSLVEAVKTANDCLEMARNESDPQKALQLASEAKSKIQEAEKIFATERPGSPALDDGIATVYHEYGKLLDRLRSHDEALESYSNAKKWGYIHV
;
A
#
# COMPACT_ATOMS: atom_id res chain seq x y z
N MET A 1 -17.80 -22.32 -20.40
CA MET A 1 -17.26 -21.12 -19.71
C MET A 1 -15.76 -21.31 -19.56
N LEU A 2 -14.98 -20.76 -20.49
CA LEU A 2 -13.52 -20.88 -20.50
C LEU A 2 -12.93 -19.86 -19.52
N ARG A 3 -12.36 -20.36 -18.42
CA ARG A 3 -11.59 -19.59 -17.45
C ARG A 3 -10.29 -19.19 -18.13
N ASN A 4 -10.18 -17.93 -18.54
CA ASN A 4 -9.02 -17.40 -19.25
C ASN A 4 -7.79 -17.42 -18.31
N PRO A 5 -6.75 -18.23 -18.58
CA PRO A 5 -5.62 -18.38 -17.66
C PRO A 5 -4.70 -17.14 -17.64
N PHE A 6 -4.88 -16.20 -18.57
CA PHE A 6 -4.08 -14.98 -18.68
C PHE A 6 -4.55 -13.83 -17.78
N SER A 7 -5.79 -13.88 -17.25
CA SER A 7 -6.31 -12.80 -16.39
C SER A 7 -5.58 -12.70 -15.05
N SER A 8 -5.12 -13.84 -14.51
CA SER A 8 -4.49 -13.88 -13.18
C SER A 8 -2.99 -13.62 -13.17
N SER A 9 -2.29 -13.75 -14.31
CA SER A 9 -0.87 -13.42 -14.39
C SER A 9 -0.63 -11.92 -14.55
N ILE A 10 -1.49 -11.23 -15.30
CA ILE A 10 -1.39 -9.77 -15.52
C ILE A 10 -1.77 -9.03 -14.24
N SER A 11 -2.87 -9.43 -13.61
CA SER A 11 -3.41 -8.78 -12.42
C SER A 11 -2.52 -8.97 -11.18
N ARG A 12 -1.89 -10.14 -11.01
CA ARG A 12 -0.91 -10.37 -9.94
C ARG A 12 0.38 -9.57 -10.13
N LEU A 13 0.82 -9.36 -11.38
CA LEU A 13 1.93 -8.45 -11.69
C LEU A 13 1.55 -7.01 -11.30
N SER A 14 0.36 -6.56 -11.70
CA SER A 14 -0.16 -5.23 -11.35
C SER A 14 -0.29 -5.02 -9.84
N LEU A 15 -0.60 -6.07 -9.06
CA LEU A 15 -0.63 -6.01 -7.61
C LEU A 15 0.76 -5.78 -7.00
N VAL A 16 1.74 -6.60 -7.40
CA VAL A 16 3.13 -6.47 -6.92
C VAL A 16 3.69 -5.10 -7.29
N GLU A 17 3.42 -4.65 -8.52
CA GLU A 17 3.83 -3.34 -8.99
C GLU A 17 3.16 -2.22 -8.19
N ALA A 18 1.85 -2.29 -7.93
CA ALA A 18 1.15 -1.28 -7.15
C ALA A 18 1.69 -1.16 -5.71
N VAL A 19 1.91 -2.29 -5.03
CA VAL A 19 2.52 -2.31 -3.69
C VAL A 19 3.94 -1.74 -3.73
N LYS A 20 4.74 -2.13 -4.72
CA LYS A 20 6.10 -1.61 -4.89
C LYS A 20 6.11 -0.10 -5.14
N THR A 21 5.31 0.39 -6.09
CA THR A 21 5.21 1.82 -6.39
C THR A 21 4.74 2.61 -5.17
N ALA A 22 3.76 2.09 -4.41
CA ALA A 22 3.33 2.75 -3.18
C ALA A 22 4.50 2.88 -2.19
N ASN A 23 5.32 1.84 -2.04
CA ASN A 23 6.48 1.86 -1.15
C ASN A 23 7.55 2.86 -1.65
N ASP A 24 7.86 2.85 -2.94
CA ASP A 24 8.80 3.80 -3.56
C ASP A 24 8.34 5.27 -3.31
N CYS A 25 7.04 5.56 -3.47
CA CYS A 25 6.46 6.87 -3.18
C CYS A 25 6.62 7.26 -1.70
N LEU A 26 6.43 6.33 -0.76
CA LEU A 26 6.61 6.57 0.67
C LEU A 26 8.08 6.84 1.03
N GLU A 27 9.01 6.09 0.44
CA GLU A 27 10.44 6.33 0.62
C GLU A 27 10.86 7.70 0.07
N MET A 28 10.35 8.08 -1.10
CA MET A 28 10.57 9.41 -1.65
C MET A 28 9.97 10.49 -0.75
N ALA A 29 8.73 10.31 -0.26
CA ALA A 29 8.06 11.28 0.60
C ALA A 29 8.78 11.46 1.94
N ARG A 30 9.37 10.39 2.48
CA ARG A 30 10.13 10.41 3.73
C ARG A 30 11.43 11.21 3.62
N ASN A 31 12.06 11.17 2.44
CA ASN A 31 13.30 11.89 2.14
C ASN A 31 13.07 13.28 1.56
N GLU A 32 11.82 13.62 1.23
CA GLU A 32 11.45 14.90 0.67
C GLU A 32 11.46 15.98 1.75
N SER A 33 12.13 17.10 1.45
CA SER A 33 12.24 18.24 2.36
C SER A 33 11.03 19.18 2.22
N ASP A 34 10.40 19.18 1.05
CA ASP A 34 9.19 19.97 0.81
C ASP A 34 7.93 19.24 1.32
N PRO A 35 7.20 19.81 2.29
CA PRO A 35 6.04 19.14 2.88
C PRO A 35 4.88 18.98 1.89
N GLN A 36 4.74 19.86 0.89
CA GLN A 36 3.67 19.73 -0.10
C GLN A 36 3.95 18.57 -1.05
N LYS A 37 5.21 18.42 -1.48
CA LYS A 37 5.63 17.31 -2.31
C LYS A 37 5.62 15.99 -1.56
N ALA A 38 5.98 15.97 -0.28
CA ALA A 38 5.81 14.82 0.59
C ALA A 38 4.33 14.39 0.69
N LEU A 39 3.41 15.34 0.89
CA LEU A 39 1.96 15.09 0.89
C LEU A 39 1.46 14.55 -0.46
N GLN A 40 1.95 15.09 -1.57
CA GLN A 40 1.58 14.62 -2.90
C GLN A 40 1.99 13.15 -3.10
N LEU A 41 3.24 12.81 -2.77
CA LEU A 41 3.75 11.44 -2.84
C LEU A 41 2.99 10.51 -1.89
N ALA A 42 2.63 10.99 -0.69
CA ALA A 42 1.80 10.26 0.26
C ALA A 42 0.41 9.94 -0.33
N SER A 43 -0.23 10.91 -1.00
CA SER A 43 -1.52 10.72 -1.67
C SER A 43 -1.44 9.72 -2.83
N GLU A 44 -0.34 9.73 -3.57
CA GLU A 44 -0.08 8.79 -4.65
C GLU A 44 0.10 7.37 -4.11
N ALA A 45 0.86 7.22 -3.02
CA ALA A 45 1.01 5.95 -2.32
C ALA A 45 -0.35 5.39 -1.84
N LYS A 46 -1.22 6.24 -1.28
CA LYS A 46 -2.59 5.86 -0.86
C LYS A 46 -3.43 5.36 -2.04
N SER A 47 -3.35 6.03 -3.19
CA SER A 47 -4.06 5.61 -4.39
C SER A 47 -3.61 4.24 -4.88
N LYS A 48 -2.28 4.02 -4.90
CA LYS A 48 -1.68 2.75 -5.31
C LYS A 48 -1.99 1.60 -4.36
N ILE A 49 -1.98 1.84 -3.05
CA ILE A 49 -2.31 0.78 -2.09
C ILE A 49 -3.79 0.40 -2.17
N GLN A 50 -4.70 1.35 -2.40
CA GLN A 50 -6.12 1.05 -2.62
C GLN A 50 -6.38 0.27 -3.92
N GLU A 51 -5.61 0.56 -4.97
CA GLU A 51 -5.63 -0.24 -6.21
C GLU A 51 -5.15 -1.67 -5.93
N ALA A 52 -4.04 -1.82 -5.20
CA ALA A 52 -3.55 -3.11 -4.74
C ALA A 52 -4.60 -3.87 -3.92
N GLU A 53 -5.28 -3.25 -2.96
CA GLU A 53 -6.34 -3.89 -2.17
C GLU A 53 -7.49 -4.39 -3.05
N LYS A 54 -7.91 -3.62 -4.05
CA LYS A 54 -9.00 -4.02 -4.98
C LYS A 54 -8.59 -5.22 -5.82
N ILE A 55 -7.36 -5.23 -6.33
CA ILE A 55 -6.82 -6.35 -7.11
C ILE A 55 -6.71 -7.58 -6.20
N PHE A 56 -6.18 -7.41 -4.99
CA PHE A 56 -6.06 -8.47 -3.99
C PHE A 56 -7.42 -9.06 -3.63
N ALA A 57 -8.45 -8.24 -3.41
CA ALA A 57 -9.80 -8.71 -3.11
C ALA A 57 -10.43 -9.52 -4.26
N THR A 58 -10.10 -9.15 -5.50
CA THR A 58 -10.59 -9.81 -6.72
C THR A 58 -9.90 -11.14 -6.97
N GLU A 59 -8.57 -11.17 -6.82
CA GLU A 59 -7.74 -12.32 -7.18
C GLU A 59 -7.49 -13.28 -6.02
N ARG A 60 -7.59 -12.78 -4.78
CA ARG A 60 -7.18 -13.46 -3.53
C ARG A 60 -5.93 -14.32 -3.75
N PRO A 61 -4.82 -13.70 -4.16
CA PRO A 61 -3.58 -14.43 -4.37
C PRO A 61 -3.17 -14.97 -2.99
N GLY A 62 -3.33 -16.28 -2.76
CA GLY A 62 -3.04 -16.92 -1.47
C GLY A 62 -1.54 -16.91 -1.14
N SER A 63 -1.01 -15.72 -0.91
CA SER A 63 0.41 -15.41 -0.92
C SER A 63 0.69 -14.42 0.22
N PRO A 64 1.10 -14.92 1.40
CA PRO A 64 1.24 -14.10 2.60
C PRO A 64 2.26 -12.97 2.45
N ALA A 65 3.22 -13.08 1.52
CA ALA A 65 4.15 -12.01 1.19
C ALA A 65 3.46 -10.75 0.61
N LEU A 66 2.31 -10.91 -0.03
CA LEU A 66 1.53 -9.78 -0.57
C LEU A 66 0.71 -9.11 0.52
N ASP A 67 0.12 -9.90 1.42
CA ASP A 67 -0.53 -9.38 2.63
C ASP A 67 0.46 -8.54 3.47
N ASP A 68 1.67 -9.08 3.70
CA ASP A 68 2.73 -8.40 4.45
C ASP A 68 3.22 -7.11 3.76
N GLY A 69 3.35 -7.15 2.42
CA GLY A 69 3.69 -5.96 1.63
C GLY A 69 2.64 -4.86 1.77
N ILE A 70 1.35 -5.21 1.68
CA ILE A 70 0.26 -4.24 1.84
C ILE A 70 0.24 -3.69 3.28
N ALA A 71 0.40 -4.58 4.27
CA ALA A 71 0.45 -4.23 5.68
C ALA A 71 1.59 -3.24 5.99
N THR A 72 2.78 -3.49 5.44
CA THR A 72 3.97 -2.63 5.60
C THR A 72 3.75 -1.25 4.98
N VAL A 73 3.18 -1.18 3.77
CA VAL A 73 2.88 0.11 3.13
C VAL A 73 1.90 0.93 3.96
N TYR A 74 0.85 0.33 4.52
CA TYR A 74 -0.07 1.03 5.42
C TYR A 74 0.62 1.54 6.69
N HIS A 75 1.56 0.76 7.24
CA HIS A 75 2.31 1.16 8.42
C HIS A 75 3.24 2.35 8.12
N GLU A 76 4.01 2.29 7.03
CA GLU A 76 4.89 3.39 6.63
C GLU A 76 4.10 4.64 6.23
N TYR A 77 2.93 4.48 5.59
CA TYR A 77 2.03 5.59 5.30
C TYR A 77 1.51 6.26 6.58
N GLY A 78 1.14 5.46 7.59
CA GLY A 78 0.76 5.97 8.91
C GLY A 78 1.89 6.77 9.57
N LYS A 79 3.13 6.27 9.51
CA LYS A 79 4.32 6.99 10.03
C LYS A 79 4.57 8.31 9.32
N LEU A 80 4.39 8.33 8.00
CA LEU A 80 4.53 9.55 7.21
C LEU A 80 3.47 10.59 7.58
N LEU A 81 2.21 10.18 7.70
CA LEU A 81 1.11 11.04 8.11
C LEU A 81 1.28 11.59 9.52
N ASP A 82 1.77 10.77 10.45
CA ASP A 82 2.08 11.21 11.82
C ASP A 82 3.15 12.31 11.83
N ARG A 83 4.19 12.17 11.01
CA ARG A 83 5.22 13.22 10.81
C ARG A 83 4.62 14.50 10.21
N LEU A 84 3.63 14.37 9.33
CA LEU A 84 2.90 15.48 8.71
C LEU A 84 1.82 16.08 9.63
N ARG A 85 1.70 15.59 10.88
CA ARG A 85 0.69 15.98 11.88
C ARG A 85 -0.76 15.63 11.50
N SER A 86 -0.95 14.74 10.54
CA SER A 86 -2.26 14.17 10.19
C SER A 86 -2.54 12.93 11.04
N HIS A 87 -2.68 13.12 12.35
CA HIS A 87 -2.78 12.01 13.31
C HIS A 87 -4.02 11.12 13.10
N ASP A 88 -5.18 11.69 12.72
CA ASP A 88 -6.39 10.91 12.42
C ASP A 88 -6.19 9.94 11.25
N GLU A 89 -5.65 10.41 10.14
CA GLU A 89 -5.37 9.57 8.97
C GLU A 89 -4.25 8.55 9.26
N ALA A 90 -3.29 8.91 10.11
CA ALA A 90 -2.25 8.01 10.56
C ALA A 90 -2.83 6.81 11.34
N LEU A 91 -3.76 7.07 12.26
CA LEU A 91 -4.46 6.03 13.03
C LEU A 91 -5.30 5.11 12.16
N GLU A 92 -5.99 5.66 11.15
CA GLU A 92 -6.71 4.86 10.17
C GLU A 92 -5.75 3.94 9.39
N SER A 93 -4.61 4.48 8.99
CA SER A 93 -3.58 3.73 8.26
C SER A 93 -2.97 2.61 9.10
N TYR A 94 -2.66 2.86 10.37
CA TYR A 94 -2.20 1.81 11.29
C TYR A 94 -3.28 0.75 11.55
N SER A 95 -4.55 1.14 11.59
CA SER A 95 -5.66 0.20 11.73
C SER A 95 -5.78 -0.70 10.50
N ASN A 96 -5.60 -0.15 9.29
CA ASN A 96 -5.53 -0.93 8.06
C ASN A 96 -4.32 -1.87 8.04
N ALA A 97 -3.14 -1.41 8.46
CA ALA A 97 -1.95 -2.27 8.60
C ALA A 97 -2.23 -3.49 9.48
N LYS A 98 -2.85 -3.28 10.65
CA LYS A 98 -3.24 -4.39 11.55
C LYS A 98 -4.26 -5.34 10.91
N LYS A 99 -5.22 -4.81 10.15
CA LYS A 99 -6.21 -5.61 9.43
C LYS A 99 -5.56 -6.53 8.40
N TRP A 100 -4.50 -6.07 7.74
CA TRP A 100 -3.69 -6.85 6.79
C TRP A 100 -2.69 -7.81 7.45
N GLY A 101 -2.66 -7.86 8.79
CA GLY A 101 -1.80 -8.79 9.51
C GLY A 101 -0.40 -8.24 9.79
N TYR A 102 -0.22 -6.92 9.86
CA TYR A 102 1.03 -6.33 10.36
C TYR A 102 1.27 -6.76 11.81
N ILE A 103 2.15 -7.74 12.01
CA ILE A 103 2.62 -8.19 13.32
C ILE A 103 3.99 -7.56 13.50
N HIS A 104 4.12 -6.65 14.46
CA HIS A 104 5.41 -6.08 14.85
C HIS A 104 6.27 -7.24 15.39
N VAL A 105 7.22 -7.72 14.59
CA VAL A 105 8.25 -8.69 15.00
C VAL A 105 9.48 -7.93 15.47
#